data_AF-A0A7S4CFH8-F1
#
_entry.id   AF-A0A7S4CFH8-F1
#
_cell.length_a   1.000
_cell.length_b   1.000
_cell.length_c   1.000
_cell.angle_alpha   90.00
_cell.angle_beta   90.00
_cell.angle_gamma   90.00
#
_symmetry.space_group_name_H-M   'P 1'
#
loop_
_entity.id
_entity.type
_entity.pdbx_description
1 polymer ?
#
loop_
_entity_poly.entity_id
_entity_poly.type
_entity_poly.pdbx_seq_one_letter_code
_entity_poly.pdbx_strand_id
1 'polypeptide(L)'
;AQAVAGLEPFAVLELPGGRYAANLVVTTPDVVIRGVGPGPVVLQGGPAAATVDLQTPHCRLEGLTVLNAGTAHPAVRVQSGAPEIVDCTLTGAGGGMLVQSGPSGGRPQPRLLRTVVTACAHRGGI
;
A
#
# COMPACT_ATOMS: atom_id res chain seq x y z
N ALA A 1 5.34 12.72 -2.11
CA ALA A 1 4.46 11.59 -2.47
C ALA A 1 3.96 11.82 -3.88
N GLN A 2 4.02 10.81 -4.74
CA GLN A 2 3.42 10.89 -6.07
C GLN A 2 2.00 10.37 -5.90
N ALA A 3 1.04 11.28 -5.84
CA ALA A 3 -0.37 10.88 -5.80
C ALA A 3 -0.69 10.15 -7.10
N VAL A 4 -1.48 9.08 -7.03
CA VAL A 4 -2.10 8.52 -8.24
C VAL A 4 -3.30 9.39 -8.59
N ALA A 5 -3.04 10.69 -8.74
CA ALA A 5 -4.00 11.67 -9.17
C ALA A 5 -4.20 11.47 -10.68
N GLY A 6 -5.44 11.24 -11.10
CA GLY A 6 -5.79 11.08 -12.51
C GLY A 6 -6.15 9.66 -12.93
N LEU A 7 -6.21 8.68 -12.01
CA LEU A 7 -6.97 7.46 -12.31
C LEU A 7 -8.46 7.78 -12.24
N GLU A 8 -9.18 7.29 -13.24
CA GLU A 8 -10.64 7.25 -13.24
C GLU A 8 -11.13 6.12 -12.33
N PRO A 9 -12.34 6.22 -11.77
CA PRO A 9 -12.96 5.09 -11.08
C PRO A 9 -12.96 3.84 -11.96
N PHE A 10 -12.80 2.65 -11.36
CA PHE A 10 -12.68 1.37 -12.07
C PHE A 10 -11.39 1.20 -12.90
N ALA A 11 -10.46 2.16 -12.84
CA ALA A 11 -9.20 2.02 -13.55
C ALA A 11 -8.33 0.88 -12.98
N VAL A 12 -7.64 0.20 -13.89
CA VAL A 12 -6.65 -0.83 -13.59
C VAL A 12 -5.27 -0.29 -13.92
N LEU A 13 -4.45 -0.10 -12.89
CA LEU A 13 -3.04 0.24 -13.02
C LEU A 13 -2.21 -1.04 -12.99
N GLU A 14 -1.62 -1.37 -14.13
CA GLU A 14 -0.70 -2.50 -14.26
C GLU A 14 0.74 -2.03 -14.12
N LEU A 15 1.47 -2.65 -13.21
CA LEU A 15 2.88 -2.38 -12.96
C LEU A 15 3.71 -3.56 -13.45
N PRO A 16 4.55 -3.42 -14.49
CA PRO A 16 5.46 -4.48 -14.87
C PRO A 16 6.49 -4.77 -13.77
N GLY A 17 7.08 -5.97 -13.78
CA GLY A 17 8.17 -6.35 -12.89
C GLY A 17 9.27 -5.28 -12.82
N GLY A 18 9.62 -4.85 -11.60
CA GLY A 18 10.52 -3.73 -11.39
C GLY A 18 10.45 -3.14 -9.99
N ARG A 19 11.33 -2.17 -9.71
CA ARG A 19 11.40 -1.45 -8.43
C ARG A 19 11.05 0.01 -8.63
N TYR A 20 10.05 0.48 -7.90
CA TYR A 20 9.50 1.84 -7.98
C TYR A 20 9.75 2.57 -6.67
N ALA A 21 10.58 3.62 -6.72
CA ALA A 21 10.87 4.46 -5.56
C ALA A 21 9.80 5.56 -5.45
N ALA A 22 8.66 5.24 -4.86
CA ALA A 22 7.54 6.16 -4.73
C ALA A 22 6.69 5.90 -3.47
N ASN A 23 6.15 6.98 -2.91
CA ASN A 23 5.02 6.93 -1.98
C ASN A 23 3.75 7.20 -2.76
N LEU A 24 2.82 6.26 -2.72
CA LEU A 24 1.57 6.22 -3.44
C LEU A 24 0.42 6.69 -2.55
N VAL A 25 -0.39 7.63 -3.04
CA VAL A 25 -1.64 8.03 -2.37
C VAL A 25 -2.79 7.75 -3.32
N VAL A 26 -3.72 6.91 -2.88
CA VAL A 26 -4.89 6.48 -3.66
C VAL A 26 -6.13 7.18 -3.10
N THR A 27 -6.64 8.13 -3.89
CA THR A 27 -7.82 8.93 -3.54
C THR A 27 -9.03 8.61 -4.43
N THR A 28 -8.80 8.04 -5.62
CA THR A 28 -9.88 7.58 -6.52
C THR A 28 -10.44 6.23 -6.06
N PRO A 29 -11.77 6.10 -5.85
CA PRO A 29 -12.40 4.84 -5.45
C PRO A 29 -12.38 3.81 -6.58
N ASP A 30 -12.63 2.56 -6.22
CA ASP A 30 -12.82 1.45 -7.17
C ASP A 30 -11.60 1.19 -8.08
N VAL A 31 -10.39 1.45 -7.60
CA VAL A 31 -9.14 1.29 -8.38
C VAL A 31 -8.46 -0.05 -8.09
N VAL A 32 -7.93 -0.69 -9.14
CA VAL A 32 -7.06 -1.87 -9.02
C VAL A 32 -5.62 -1.48 -9.34
N ILE A 33 -4.68 -1.82 -8.47
CA ILE A 33 -3.24 -1.71 -8.72
C ILE A 33 -2.64 -3.10 -8.63
N ARG A 34 -2.13 -3.61 -9.76
CA ARG A 34 -1.62 -4.99 -9.85
C ARG A 34 -0.24 -5.06 -10.46
N GLY A 35 0.58 -5.95 -9.89
CA GLY A 35 1.84 -6.35 -10.52
C GLY A 35 1.59 -7.31 -11.67
N VAL A 36 2.29 -7.13 -12.79
CA VAL A 36 2.21 -7.97 -13.98
C VAL A 36 3.59 -8.40 -14.48
N GLY A 37 3.63 -9.57 -15.11
CA GLY A 37 4.85 -10.12 -15.70
C GLY A 37 5.62 -11.06 -14.76
N PRO A 38 6.78 -11.57 -15.22
CA PRO A 38 7.49 -12.67 -14.56
C PRO A 38 8.33 -12.24 -13.34
N GLY A 39 8.57 -10.94 -13.17
CA GLY A 39 9.41 -10.40 -12.10
C GLY A 39 8.60 -9.80 -10.96
N PRO A 40 9.17 -9.71 -9.75
CA PRO A 40 8.50 -9.08 -8.62
C PRO A 40 8.30 -7.58 -8.88
N VAL A 41 7.16 -7.06 -8.44
CA VAL A 41 6.86 -5.63 -8.44
C VAL A 41 7.09 -5.09 -7.04
N VAL A 42 8.08 -4.22 -6.89
CA VAL A 42 8.50 -3.67 -5.60
C VAL A 42 8.19 -2.18 -5.54
N LEU A 43 7.23 -1.80 -4.71
CA LEU A 43 6.99 -0.41 -4.33
C LEU A 43 7.83 -0.10 -3.09
N GLN A 44 8.72 0.88 -3.18
CA GLN A 44 9.54 1.31 -2.05
C GLN A 44 9.33 2.80 -1.75
N GLY A 45 8.72 3.07 -0.61
CA GLY A 45 8.49 4.42 -0.10
C GLY A 45 9.66 4.93 0.73
N GLY A 46 9.80 6.25 0.74
CA GLY A 46 10.73 6.95 1.65
C GLY A 46 10.24 6.97 3.10
N PRO A 47 11.04 7.51 4.03
CA PRO A 47 10.75 7.44 5.47
C PRO A 47 9.66 8.40 5.96
N ALA A 48 9.27 9.38 5.13
CA ALA A 48 8.39 10.48 5.53
C ALA A 48 6.89 10.15 5.51
N ALA A 49 6.48 9.03 4.93
CA ALA A 49 5.08 8.63 4.81
C ALA A 49 4.96 7.13 4.56
N ALA A 50 3.73 6.60 4.62
CA ALA A 50 3.46 5.24 4.17
C ALA A 50 3.80 5.06 2.69
N THR A 51 4.18 3.85 2.28
CA THR A 51 4.50 3.59 0.87
C THR A 51 3.25 3.56 0.02
N VAL A 52 2.16 3.02 0.55
CA VAL A 52 0.82 3.11 -0.07
C VAL A 52 -0.16 3.61 0.98
N ASP A 53 -0.88 4.67 0.64
CA ASP A 53 -1.92 5.26 1.47
C ASP A 53 -3.28 5.18 0.76
N LEU A 54 -4.17 4.33 1.28
CA LEU A 54 -5.50 4.07 0.74
C LEU A 54 -6.52 4.94 1.47
N GLN A 55 -6.94 6.03 0.84
CA GLN A 55 -7.83 7.03 1.43
C GLN A 55 -9.29 6.92 0.94
N THR A 56 -9.58 5.90 0.15
CA THR A 56 -10.81 5.78 -0.63
C THR A 56 -11.30 4.33 -0.64
N PRO A 57 -12.61 4.07 -0.74
CA PRO A 57 -13.14 2.72 -0.69
C PRO A 57 -12.87 1.89 -1.95
N HIS A 58 -13.08 0.58 -1.81
CA HIS A 58 -13.12 -0.41 -2.90
C HIS A 58 -11.85 -0.50 -3.76
N CYS A 59 -10.68 -0.24 -3.17
CA CYS A 59 -9.42 -0.44 -3.88
C CYS A 59 -8.95 -1.90 -3.78
N ARG A 60 -8.18 -2.34 -4.77
CA ARG A 60 -7.50 -3.63 -4.76
C ARG A 60 -6.02 -3.49 -5.03
N LEU A 61 -5.19 -4.09 -4.18
CA LEU A 61 -3.75 -4.26 -4.38
C LEU A 61 -3.47 -5.74 -4.66
N GLU A 62 -2.76 -6.05 -5.74
CA GLU A 62 -2.53 -7.44 -6.15
C GLU A 62 -1.10 -7.72 -6.62
N GLY A 63 -0.45 -8.74 -6.06
CA GLY A 63 0.86 -9.20 -6.54
C GLY A 63 1.99 -8.21 -6.30
N LEU A 64 1.91 -7.40 -5.22
CA LEU A 64 2.86 -6.33 -4.92
C LEU A 64 3.73 -6.66 -3.71
N THR A 65 5.02 -6.34 -3.80
CA THR A 65 5.89 -6.19 -2.63
C THR A 65 5.94 -4.71 -2.25
N VAL A 66 5.45 -4.35 -1.07
CA VAL A 66 5.42 -2.97 -0.56
C VAL A 66 6.38 -2.84 0.60
N LEU A 67 7.39 -2.00 0.41
CA LEU A 67 8.47 -1.75 1.36
C LEU A 67 8.43 -0.30 1.86
N ASN A 68 8.60 -0.07 3.16
CA ASN A 68 8.80 1.27 3.71
C ASN A 68 10.13 1.37 4.46
N ALA A 69 10.90 2.42 4.15
CA ALA A 69 12.18 2.67 4.80
C ALA A 69 12.05 3.41 6.15
N GLY A 70 10.87 3.95 6.47
CA GLY A 70 10.59 4.70 7.68
C GLY A 70 10.25 3.82 8.88
N THR A 71 10.58 4.33 10.06
CA THR A 71 10.26 3.71 11.36
C THR A 71 8.98 4.26 11.96
N ALA A 72 8.53 5.44 11.51
CA ALA A 72 7.32 6.10 11.99
C ALA A 72 6.06 5.74 11.19
N HIS A 73 6.21 5.13 10.01
CA HIS A 73 5.11 4.87 9.09
C HIS A 73 5.10 3.43 8.57
N PRO A 74 3.91 2.87 8.32
CA PRO A 74 3.78 1.50 7.82
C PRO A 74 4.08 1.42 6.31
N ALA A 75 4.26 0.21 5.78
CA ALA A 75 4.25 -0.01 4.33
C ALA A 75 2.91 0.35 3.68
N VAL A 76 1.80 -0.12 4.24
CA VAL A 76 0.46 0.24 3.78
C VAL A 76 -0.34 0.90 4.89
N ARG A 77 -1.01 1.99 4.57
CA ARG A 77 -1.94 2.66 5.46
C ARG A 77 -3.33 2.62 4.84
N VAL A 78 -4.30 2.13 5.59
CA VAL A 78 -5.69 2.04 5.17
C VAL A 78 -6.51 2.99 6.01
N GLN A 79 -7.11 3.99 5.36
CA GLN A 79 -7.89 5.05 6.01
C GLN A 79 -9.39 4.98 5.74
N SER A 80 -9.84 4.24 4.72
CA SER A 80 -11.25 4.17 4.35
C SER A 80 -11.61 2.84 3.67
N GLY A 81 -12.89 2.47 3.78
CA GLY A 81 -13.51 1.39 3.03
C GLY A 81 -13.00 -0.01 3.34
N ALA A 82 -13.22 -0.94 2.40
CA ALA A 82 -12.85 -2.34 2.53
C ALA A 82 -11.94 -2.75 1.37
N PRO A 83 -10.67 -2.32 1.34
CA PRO A 83 -9.77 -2.67 0.26
C PRO A 83 -9.41 -4.16 0.30
N GLU A 84 -9.20 -4.74 -0.87
CA GLU A 84 -8.69 -6.09 -1.02
C GLU A 84 -7.16 -6.06 -1.22
N ILE A 85 -6.43 -6.81 -0.42
CA ILE A 85 -4.98 -6.93 -0.53
C ILE A 85 -4.67 -8.40 -0.77
N VAL A 86 -4.30 -8.72 -2.00
CA VAL A 86 -4.23 -10.08 -2.53
C VAL A 86 -2.81 -10.38 -3.00
N ASP A 87 -2.23 -11.50 -2.57
CA ASP A 87 -0.88 -11.93 -3.01
C ASP A 87 0.20 -10.86 -2.79
N CYS A 88 0.09 -10.08 -1.72
CA CYS A 88 1.03 -9.00 -1.42
C CYS A 88 2.00 -9.38 -0.29
N THR A 89 3.16 -8.74 -0.30
CA THR A 89 4.09 -8.73 0.84
C THR A 89 4.26 -7.32 1.33
N LEU A 90 3.85 -7.02 2.57
CA LEU A 90 3.88 -5.69 3.15
C LEU A 90 4.93 -5.65 4.26
N THR A 91 5.95 -4.81 4.12
CA THR A 91 7.08 -4.80 5.05
C THR A 91 7.57 -3.38 5.33
N GLY A 92 7.61 -3.01 6.61
CA GLY A 92 8.13 -1.71 7.05
C GLY A 92 8.66 -1.75 8.47
N ALA A 93 9.65 -0.92 8.77
CA ALA A 93 10.16 -0.79 10.13
C ALA A 93 9.14 -0.14 11.07
N GLY A 94 8.32 0.78 10.55
CA GLY A 94 7.12 1.31 11.23
C GLY A 94 5.88 0.42 11.14
N GLY A 95 6.03 -0.82 10.66
CA GLY A 95 4.96 -1.81 10.49
C GLY A 95 4.66 -2.17 9.03
N GLY A 96 4.08 -3.35 8.80
CA GLY A 96 3.65 -3.77 7.47
C GLY A 96 2.35 -3.09 7.03
N MET A 97 1.37 -2.99 7.92
CA MET A 97 0.09 -2.35 7.63
C MET A 97 -0.47 -1.65 8.88
N LEU A 98 -1.04 -0.45 8.68
CA LEU A 98 -1.84 0.26 9.68
C LEU A 98 -3.26 0.44 9.16
N VAL A 99 -4.24 0.06 9.96
CA VAL A 99 -5.66 0.34 9.72
C VAL A 99 -6.10 1.40 10.70
N GLN A 100 -6.48 2.57 10.19
CA GLN A 100 -6.90 3.70 11.02
C GLN A 100 -8.14 4.36 10.43
N SER A 101 -9.08 4.78 11.26
CA SER A 101 -10.24 5.50 10.77
C SER A 101 -9.81 6.84 10.16
N GLY A 102 -10.13 7.05 8.89
CA GLY A 102 -9.97 8.34 8.23
C GLY A 102 -11.02 9.36 8.68
N PRO A 103 -10.89 10.62 8.23
CA PRO A 103 -11.82 11.70 8.57
C PRO A 103 -13.26 11.47 8.08
N SER A 104 -13.47 10.52 7.17
CA SER A 104 -14.78 10.13 6.62
C SER A 104 -15.62 9.24 7.53
N GLY A 105 -15.14 8.86 8.73
CA GLY A 105 -15.94 8.19 9.76
C GLY A 105 -16.25 6.70 9.54
N GLY A 106 -15.95 6.15 8.36
CA GLY A 106 -16.05 4.71 8.08
C GLY A 106 -14.90 3.94 8.72
N ARG A 107 -15.20 2.88 9.49
CA ARG A 107 -14.16 1.95 9.98
C ARG A 107 -13.61 1.17 8.79
N PRO A 108 -12.31 1.24 8.49
CA PRO A 108 -11.78 0.47 7.38
C PRO A 108 -11.78 -1.03 7.72
N GLN A 109 -12.15 -1.85 6.75
CA GLN A 109 -12.26 -3.30 6.86
C GLN A 109 -11.46 -3.99 5.74
N PRO A 110 -10.13 -3.92 5.76
CA PRO A 110 -9.33 -4.53 4.71
C PRO A 110 -9.48 -6.06 4.71
N ARG A 111 -9.55 -6.65 3.52
CA ARG A 111 -9.56 -8.10 3.31
C ARG A 111 -8.18 -8.52 2.83
N LEU A 112 -7.51 -9.38 3.60
CA LEU A 112 -6.20 -9.92 3.25
C LEU A 112 -6.36 -11.34 2.72
N LEU A 113 -5.88 -11.60 1.50
CA LEU A 113 -5.89 -12.93 0.89
C LEU A 113 -4.48 -13.28 0.42
N ARG A 114 -3.91 -14.37 0.94
CA ARG A 114 -2.54 -14.80 0.60
C ARG A 114 -1.50 -13.68 0.74
N THR A 115 -1.72 -12.78 1.69
CA THR A 115 -0.88 -11.61 1.93
C THR A 115 -0.05 -11.81 3.20
N VAL A 116 1.24 -11.49 3.10
CA VAL A 116 2.17 -11.49 4.22
C VAL A 116 2.32 -10.06 4.73
N VAL A 117 2.12 -9.85 6.04
CA VAL A 117 2.31 -8.56 6.69
C VAL A 117 3.39 -8.71 7.74
N THR A 118 4.48 -7.96 7.59
CA THR A 118 5.64 -8.07 8.47
C THR A 118 6.04 -6.69 8.98
N ALA A 119 6.14 -6.56 10.30
CA ALA A 119 6.90 -5.48 10.91
C ALA A 119 8.36 -5.91 10.98
N CYS A 120 9.27 -5.15 10.39
CA CYS A 120 10.68 -5.35 10.67
C CYS A 120 10.97 -4.69 12.01
N ALA A 121 11.41 -5.47 13.00
CA ALA A 121 11.93 -4.88 14.23
C ALA A 121 13.05 -3.91 13.85
N HIS A 122 12.85 -2.62 14.11
CA HIS A 122 13.93 -1.65 14.00
C HIS A 122 14.97 -2.05 15.04
N ARG A 123 16.05 -2.71 14.61
CA ARG A 123 17.27 -2.75 15.42
C ARG A 123 17.77 -1.32 15.43
N GLY A 124 17.41 -0.57 16.47
CA GLY A 124 17.94 0.77 16.72
C GLY A 124 19.46 0.66 16.73
N GLY A 125 20.08 1.22 15.69
CA GLY A 125 21.49 1.56 15.73
C GLY A 125 21.58 2.84 16.57
N ILE A 126 22.08 2.67 17.79
CA ILE A 126 22.67 3.72 18.63
C ILE A 126 23.75 4.49 17.86
#